data_AF-A0A1L7BHI8-F1
#
_entry.id   AF-A0A1L7BHI8-F1
#
_cell.length_a   1.000
_cell.length_b   1.000
_cell.length_c   1.000
_cell.angle_alpha   90.00
_cell.angle_beta   90.00
_cell.angle_gamma   90.00
#
_symmetry.space_group_name_H-M   'P 1'
#
loop_
_entity.id
_entity.type
_entity.pdbx_description
1 polymer ?
#
loop_
_entity_poly.entity_id
_entity_poly.type
_entity_poly.pdbx_seq_one_letter_code
_entity_poly.pdbx_strand_id
1 'polypeptide(L)'
;MENKVLISKELSEKMLNPEKDPDGKLLFEYAKKLAEEVKSINSNQIRKYFSEVKKISMDESKFKYEVKRFLAVFLYNIKKLSNYRSIINQAENFANSMKNMVLTLDEGDINYLKRFKDFWEALVAYHKYLETTNKRR
;
A
#
# COMPACT_ATOMS: atom_id res chain seq x y z
N MET A 1 -20.27 12.72 0.56
CA MET A 1 -18.87 13.10 0.82
C MET A 1 -18.03 12.41 -0.25
N GLU A 2 -17.31 13.17 -1.07
CA GLU A 2 -16.39 12.58 -2.05
C GLU A 2 -15.32 11.78 -1.30
N ASN A 3 -15.27 10.46 -1.53
CA ASN A 3 -14.17 9.61 -1.08
C ASN A 3 -12.92 10.01 -1.87
N LYS A 4 -12.17 10.99 -1.35
CA LYS A 4 -10.88 11.40 -1.92
C LYS A 4 -9.88 10.28 -1.69
N VAL A 5 -9.47 9.60 -2.76
CA VAL A 5 -8.44 8.56 -2.72
C VAL A 5 -7.13 9.18 -2.21
N LEU A 6 -6.55 8.58 -1.16
CA LEU A 6 -5.33 9.11 -0.53
C LEU A 6 -4.14 9.10 -1.50
N ILE A 7 -3.92 8.00 -2.21
CA ILE A 7 -2.85 7.85 -3.20
C ILE A 7 -3.47 7.78 -4.59
N SER A 8 -3.42 8.89 -5.34
CA SER A 8 -3.83 8.94 -6.75
C SER A 8 -2.79 8.28 -7.65
N LYS A 9 -3.15 7.99 -8.92
CA LYS A 9 -2.19 7.46 -9.90
C LYS A 9 -1.01 8.42 -10.14
N GLU A 10 -1.28 9.71 -10.29
CA GLU A 10 -0.23 10.73 -10.47
C GLU A 10 0.71 10.82 -9.28
N LEU A 11 0.17 10.77 -8.06
CA LEU A 11 0.99 10.79 -6.86
C LEU A 11 1.83 9.52 -6.73
N SER A 12 1.24 8.36 -7.02
CA SER A 12 1.94 7.08 -7.07
C SER A 12 3.12 7.11 -8.05
N GLU A 13 2.94 7.71 -9.23
CA GLU A 13 4.02 7.89 -10.21
C GLU A 13 5.18 8.70 -9.65
N LYS A 14 4.89 9.77 -8.89
CA LYS A 14 5.94 10.56 -8.23
C LYS A 14 6.66 9.75 -7.15
N MET A 15 5.92 9.04 -6.29
CA MET A 15 6.47 8.27 -5.18
C MET A 15 7.31 7.05 -5.62
N LEU A 16 6.90 6.37 -6.69
CA LEU A 16 7.55 5.14 -7.14
C LEU A 16 8.70 5.39 -8.13
N ASN A 17 8.76 6.57 -8.73
CA ASN A 17 9.86 6.95 -9.63
C ASN A 17 11.04 7.54 -8.83
N PRO A 18 12.22 6.88 -8.81
CA PRO A 18 13.40 7.37 -8.08
C PRO A 18 13.91 8.73 -8.55
N GLU A 19 13.63 9.16 -9.78
CA GLU A 19 14.03 10.48 -10.29
C GLU A 19 13.09 11.58 -9.77
N LYS A 20 11.83 11.25 -9.50
CA LYS A 20 10.81 12.22 -9.02
C LYS A 20 10.75 12.31 -7.49
N ASP A 21 11.14 11.26 -6.78
CA ASP A 21 11.23 11.21 -5.31
C ASP A 21 12.56 10.57 -4.86
N PRO A 22 13.71 11.23 -5.13
CA PRO A 22 15.03 10.64 -4.93
C PRO A 22 15.31 10.25 -3.48
N ASP A 23 14.94 11.11 -2.53
CA ASP A 23 15.09 10.86 -1.09
C ASP A 23 13.96 10.01 -0.50
N GLY A 24 12.94 9.65 -1.28
CA GLY A 24 11.79 8.88 -0.82
C GLY A 24 10.87 9.66 0.13
N LYS A 25 10.95 10.99 0.16
CA LYS A 25 10.16 11.82 1.09
C LYS A 25 8.67 11.59 0.90
N LEU A 26 8.18 11.62 -0.33
CA LEU A 26 6.75 11.38 -0.61
C LEU A 26 6.38 9.94 -0.31
N LEU A 27 7.24 8.99 -0.69
CA LEU A 27 7.05 7.56 -0.42
C LEU A 27 6.81 7.29 1.06
N PHE A 28 7.69 7.76 1.93
CA PHE A 28 7.58 7.52 3.38
C PHE A 28 6.48 8.35 4.04
N GLU A 29 6.24 9.59 3.60
CA GLU A 29 5.16 10.43 4.10
C GLU A 29 3.79 9.78 3.84
N TYR A 30 3.55 9.30 2.63
CA TYR A 30 2.27 8.69 2.28
C TYR A 30 2.12 7.26 2.81
N ALA A 31 3.22 6.54 3.04
CA ALA A 31 3.17 5.29 3.79
C ALA A 31 2.67 5.53 5.22
N LYS A 32 3.15 6.59 5.89
CA LYS A 32 2.68 6.99 7.21
C LYS A 32 1.21 7.43 7.20
N LYS A 33 0.81 8.30 6.28
CA LYS A 33 -0.59 8.76 6.16
C LYS A 33 -1.54 7.59 5.94
N LEU A 34 -1.17 6.65 5.07
CA LEU A 34 -1.98 5.46 4.84
C LEU A 34 -2.04 4.58 6.10
N ALA A 35 -0.92 4.43 6.83
CA ALA A 35 -0.90 3.71 8.11
C ALA A 35 -1.86 4.32 9.14
N GLU A 36 -1.92 5.65 9.23
CA GLU A 36 -2.82 6.38 10.12
C GLU A 36 -4.29 6.20 9.70
N GLU A 37 -4.56 6.20 8.40
CA GLU A 37 -5.90 5.99 7.85
C GLU A 37 -6.40 4.58 8.10
N VAL A 38 -5.55 3.56 7.92
CA VAL A 38 -5.92 2.15 8.09
C VAL A 38 -5.61 1.59 9.48
N LYS A 39 -5.33 2.45 10.46
CA LYS A 39 -4.94 2.05 11.84
C LYS A 39 -5.93 1.14 12.55
N SER A 40 -7.19 1.11 12.09
CA SER A 40 -8.23 0.24 12.65
C SER A 40 -8.19 -1.18 12.08
N ILE A 41 -7.46 -1.40 10.98
CA ILE A 41 -7.22 -2.72 10.41
C ILE A 41 -6.22 -3.45 11.30
N ASN A 42 -6.43 -4.75 11.50
CA ASN A 42 -5.56 -5.56 12.34
C ASN A 42 -4.13 -5.62 11.77
N SER A 43 -3.11 -5.38 12.60
CA SER A 43 -1.69 -5.47 12.20
C SER A 43 -1.30 -6.82 11.56
N ASN A 44 -1.93 -7.92 11.95
CA ASN A 44 -1.70 -9.23 11.34
C ASN A 44 -2.19 -9.28 9.88
N GLN A 45 -3.28 -8.57 9.55
CA GLN A 45 -3.77 -8.43 8.17
C GLN A 45 -2.77 -7.63 7.34
N ILE A 46 -2.33 -6.46 7.84
CA ILE A 46 -1.34 -5.61 7.16
C ILE A 46 -0.03 -6.38 6.93
N ARG A 47 0.47 -7.09 7.95
CA ARG A 47 1.66 -7.93 7.82
C ARG A 47 1.49 -9.05 6.80
N LYS A 48 0.32 -9.70 6.75
CA LYS A 48 0.04 -10.75 5.77
C LYS A 48 0.14 -10.21 4.33
N TYR A 49 -0.41 -9.03 4.06
CA TYR A 49 -0.28 -8.40 2.74
C TYR A 49 1.17 -8.08 2.40
N PHE A 50 1.94 -7.54 3.36
CA PHE A 50 3.37 -7.33 3.16
C PHE A 50 4.13 -8.62 2.87
N SER A 51 3.82 -9.72 3.57
CA SER A 51 4.44 -11.02 3.28
C SER A 51 4.18 -11.49 1.85
N GLU A 52 3.00 -11.20 1.28
CA GLU A 52 2.72 -11.48 -0.14
C GLU A 52 3.52 -10.55 -1.07
N VAL A 53 3.64 -9.26 -0.74
CA VAL A 53 4.46 -8.31 -1.51
C VAL A 53 5.94 -8.69 -1.52
N LYS A 54 6.49 -9.17 -0.39
CA LYS A 54 7.90 -9.63 -0.32
C LYS A 54 8.18 -10.81 -1.25
N LYS A 55 7.18 -11.66 -1.51
CA LYS A 55 7.32 -12.84 -2.38
C LYS A 55 7.35 -12.50 -3.87
N ILE A 56 6.94 -11.28 -4.24
CA ILE A 56 6.98 -10.84 -5.64
C ILE A 56 8.43 -10.88 -6.12
N SER A 57 8.68 -11.58 -7.22
CA SER A 57 9.99 -11.76 -7.82
C SER A 57 10.59 -10.42 -8.26
N MET A 58 11.90 -10.26 -8.09
CA MET A 58 12.65 -9.13 -8.66
C MET A 58 13.06 -9.40 -10.13
N ASP A 59 12.35 -10.30 -10.81
CA ASP A 59 12.53 -10.64 -12.22
C ASP A 59 11.62 -9.76 -13.08
N GLU A 60 12.23 -8.98 -13.97
CA GLU A 60 11.55 -8.02 -14.85
C GLU A 60 10.49 -8.69 -15.75
N SER A 61 10.68 -9.96 -16.11
CA SER A 61 9.75 -10.73 -16.94
C SER A 61 8.51 -11.22 -16.19
N LYS A 62 8.52 -11.22 -14.85
CA LYS A 62 7.48 -11.85 -14.01
C LYS A 62 6.75 -10.88 -13.09
N PHE A 63 7.42 -9.85 -12.60
CA PHE A 63 6.89 -9.06 -11.49
C PHE A 63 5.55 -8.40 -11.81
N LYS A 64 5.33 -7.92 -13.05
CA LYS A 64 4.07 -7.26 -13.44
C LYS A 64 2.87 -8.20 -13.28
N TYR A 65 3.03 -9.47 -13.67
CA TYR A 65 2.00 -10.49 -13.46
C TYR A 65 1.76 -10.74 -11.96
N GLU A 66 2.83 -10.91 -11.20
CA GLU A 66 2.75 -11.23 -9.78
C GLU A 66 2.14 -10.09 -8.95
N VAL A 67 2.45 -8.84 -9.28
CA VAL A 67 1.84 -7.64 -8.69
C VAL A 67 0.33 -7.59 -8.99
N LYS A 68 -0.09 -7.88 -10.23
CA LYS A 68 -1.52 -7.94 -10.60
C LYS A 68 -2.24 -9.06 -9.83
N ARG A 69 -1.60 -10.22 -9.69
CA ARG A 69 -2.11 -11.32 -8.86
C ARG A 69 -2.23 -10.92 -7.39
N PHE A 70 -1.22 -10.25 -6.83
CA PHE A 70 -1.27 -9.68 -5.49
C PHE A 70 -2.47 -8.75 -5.34
N LEU A 71 -2.68 -7.81 -6.27
CA LEU A 71 -3.80 -6.87 -6.22
C LEU A 71 -5.15 -7.60 -6.17
N ALA A 72 -5.35 -8.61 -7.00
CA ALA A 72 -6.59 -9.37 -7.02
C ALA A 72 -6.87 -10.04 -5.66
N VAL A 73 -5.86 -10.67 -5.06
CA VAL A 73 -5.96 -11.30 -3.73
C VAL A 73 -6.19 -10.24 -2.64
N PHE A 74 -5.48 -9.11 -2.71
CA PHE A 74 -5.60 -8.01 -1.78
C PHE A 74 -7.04 -7.43 -1.78
N LEU A 75 -7.56 -7.08 -2.96
CA LEU A 75 -8.91 -6.54 -3.11
C LEU A 75 -10.00 -7.48 -2.58
N TYR A 76 -9.85 -8.78 -2.84
CA TYR A 76 -10.77 -9.79 -2.31
C TYR A 76 -10.78 -9.81 -0.77
N ASN A 77 -9.60 -9.74 -0.13
CA ASN A 77 -9.50 -9.74 1.33
C ASN A 77 -10.00 -8.42 1.94
N ILE A 78 -9.67 -7.28 1.32
CA ILE A 78 -10.13 -5.96 1.75
C ILE A 78 -11.66 -5.83 1.64
N LYS A 79 -12.28 -6.40 0.60
CA LYS A 79 -13.75 -6.39 0.48
C LYS A 79 -14.42 -7.12 1.64
N LYS A 80 -13.84 -8.21 2.14
CA LYS A 80 -14.36 -8.90 3.33
C LYS A 80 -14.33 -8.01 4.58
N LEU A 81 -13.32 -7.16 4.72
CA LEU A 81 -13.24 -6.17 5.80
C LEU A 81 -14.27 -5.04 5.62
N SER A 82 -14.58 -4.66 4.38
CA SER A 82 -15.58 -3.61 4.09
C SER A 82 -17.01 -3.96 4.49
N ASN A 83 -17.30 -5.22 4.83
CA ASN A 83 -18.60 -5.64 5.37
C ASN A 83 -18.87 -5.08 6.77
N TYR A 84 -17.84 -4.56 7.45
CA TYR A 84 -17.98 -3.86 8.72
C TYR A 84 -18.14 -2.35 8.45
N ARG A 85 -19.32 -1.79 8.78
CA ARG A 85 -19.64 -0.36 8.55
C ARG A 85 -18.60 0.60 9.14
N SER A 86 -17.92 0.23 10.22
CA SER A 86 -16.92 1.06 10.90
C SER A 86 -15.64 1.30 10.08
N ILE A 87 -15.34 0.44 9.10
CA ILE A 87 -14.07 0.48 8.36
C ILE A 87 -14.26 0.49 6.83
N ILE A 88 -15.49 0.55 6.34
CA ILE A 88 -15.79 0.50 4.89
C ILE A 88 -15.03 1.57 4.11
N ASN A 89 -15.03 2.83 4.56
CA ASN A 89 -14.35 3.93 3.89
C ASN A 89 -12.82 3.75 3.89
N GLN A 90 -12.25 3.29 5.03
CA GLN A 90 -10.82 3.02 5.14
C GLN A 90 -10.40 1.87 4.20
N ALA A 91 -11.22 0.81 4.14
CA ALA A 91 -11.00 -0.33 3.26
C ALA A 91 -11.07 0.08 1.78
N GLU A 92 -12.04 0.90 1.39
CA GLU A 92 -12.17 1.41 0.02
C GLU A 92 -11.00 2.32 -0.38
N ASN A 93 -10.60 3.25 0.47
CA ASN A 93 -9.46 4.11 0.20
C ASN A 93 -8.14 3.34 0.14
N PHE A 94 -7.96 2.33 0.99
CA PHE A 94 -6.80 1.44 0.93
C PHE A 94 -6.79 0.63 -0.37
N ALA A 95 -7.94 0.08 -0.76
CA ALA A 95 -8.14 -0.61 -2.04
C ALA A 95 -7.78 0.27 -3.23
N ASN A 96 -8.31 1.49 -3.28
CA ASN A 96 -8.09 2.43 -4.38
C ASN A 96 -6.63 2.90 -4.44
N SER A 97 -6.01 3.17 -3.28
CA SER A 97 -4.60 3.54 -3.19
C SER A 97 -3.70 2.43 -3.74
N MET A 98 -3.93 1.18 -3.33
CA MET A 98 -3.15 0.04 -3.84
C MET A 98 -3.39 -0.22 -5.32
N LYS A 99 -4.63 -0.07 -5.81
CA LYS A 99 -4.93 -0.17 -7.23
C LYS A 99 -4.12 0.83 -8.04
N ASN A 100 -4.07 2.10 -7.61
CA ASN A 100 -3.30 3.13 -8.29
C ASN A 100 -1.80 2.83 -8.29
N MET A 101 -1.25 2.36 -7.16
CA MET A 101 0.16 1.94 -7.10
C MET A 101 0.49 0.79 -8.04
N VAL A 102 -0.40 -0.20 -8.14
CA VAL A 102 -0.21 -1.33 -9.06
C VAL A 102 -0.34 -0.91 -10.52
N LEU A 103 -1.23 0.02 -10.85
CA LEU A 103 -1.31 0.58 -12.20
C LEU A 103 -0.02 1.31 -12.58
N THR A 104 0.56 2.08 -11.66
CA THR A 104 1.87 2.73 -11.88
C THR A 104 2.99 1.71 -12.06
N LEU A 105 2.99 0.61 -11.31
CA LEU A 105 3.97 -0.48 -11.47
C LEU A 105 3.92 -1.16 -12.84
N ASP A 106 2.74 -1.25 -13.45
CA ASP A 106 2.58 -1.86 -14.77
C ASP A 106 3.27 -1.03 -15.87
N GLU A 107 3.35 0.29 -15.67
CA GLU A 107 3.98 1.26 -16.56
C GLU A 107 5.48 1.46 -16.26
N GLY A 108 5.91 1.07 -15.05
CA GLY A 108 7.29 1.24 -14.58
C GLY A 108 8.23 0.06 -14.86
N ASP A 109 9.46 0.22 -14.37
CA ASP A 109 10.54 -0.76 -14.39
C ASP A 109 10.69 -1.48 -13.04
N ILE A 110 11.75 -2.26 -12.89
CA ILE A 110 12.03 -2.98 -11.64
C ILE A 110 12.34 -2.07 -10.44
N ASN A 111 12.80 -0.83 -10.67
CA ASN A 111 13.06 0.13 -9.59
C ASN A 111 11.76 0.61 -8.95
N TYR A 112 10.68 0.72 -9.73
CA TYR A 112 9.36 1.02 -9.19
C TYR A 112 8.89 -0.09 -8.25
N LEU A 113 9.16 -1.36 -8.59
CA LEU A 113 8.85 -2.49 -7.70
C LEU A 113 9.65 -2.41 -6.40
N LYS A 114 10.93 -2.04 -6.46
CA LYS A 114 11.75 -1.83 -5.26
C LYS A 114 11.12 -0.76 -4.36
N ARG A 115 10.80 0.41 -4.91
CA ARG A 115 10.11 1.50 -4.19
C ARG A 115 8.75 1.06 -3.63
N PHE A 116 8.00 0.23 -4.36
CA PHE A 116 6.75 -0.32 -3.86
C PHE A 116 6.93 -1.25 -2.66
N LYS A 117 7.98 -2.09 -2.67
CA LYS A 117 8.32 -2.94 -1.51
C LYS A 117 8.75 -2.08 -0.31
N ASP A 118 9.57 -1.05 -0.54
CA ASP A 118 10.00 -0.10 0.50
C ASP A 118 8.79 0.63 1.12
N PHE A 119 7.82 1.04 0.29
CA PHE A 119 6.56 1.63 0.74
C PHE A 119 5.79 0.69 1.67
N TRP A 120 5.65 -0.58 1.29
CA TRP A 120 4.95 -1.57 2.12
C TRP A 120 5.66 -1.84 3.44
N GLU A 121 7.00 -1.88 3.43
CA GLU A 121 7.79 -2.04 4.65
C GLU A 121 7.58 -0.86 5.60
N ALA A 122 7.63 0.38 5.07
CA ALA A 122 7.33 1.58 5.83
C ALA A 122 5.89 1.60 6.38
N LEU A 123 4.91 1.25 5.55
CA LEU A 123 3.49 1.16 5.93
C LEU A 123 3.32 0.22 7.14
N VAL A 124 3.91 -0.98 7.08
CA VAL A 124 3.86 -1.96 8.18
C VAL A 124 4.52 -1.40 9.44
N ALA A 125 5.68 -0.76 9.30
CA ALA A 125 6.43 -0.19 10.43
C ALA A 125 5.62 0.92 11.12
N TYR A 126 5.10 1.89 10.37
CA TYR A 126 4.27 2.97 10.91
C TYR A 126 2.99 2.44 11.53
N HIS A 127 2.30 1.51 10.86
CA HIS A 127 1.09 0.89 11.39
C HIS A 127 1.37 0.19 12.73
N LYS A 128 2.49 -0.53 12.83
CA LYS A 128 2.87 -1.21 14.07
C LYS A 128 3.16 -0.21 15.20
N TYR A 129 3.87 0.87 14.89
CA TYR A 129 4.17 1.94 15.85
C TYR A 129 2.88 2.57 16.40
N LEU A 130 1.91 2.88 15.53
CA LEU A 130 0.62 3.44 15.90
C LEU A 130 -0.24 2.48 16.76
N GLU A 131 -0.14 1.17 16.52
CA GLU A 131 -0.80 0.17 17.37
C GLU A 131 -0.24 0.18 18.81
N THR A 132 1.08 0.28 18.95
CA THR A 132 1.73 0.25 20.28
C THR A 132 1.49 1.50 21.12
N THR A 133 1.29 2.65 20.48
CA THR A 133 1.04 3.92 21.16
C THR A 133 -0.41 4.04 21.67
N ASN A 134 -1.39 3.44 20.97
CA ASN A 134 -2.78 3.42 21.42
C ASN A 134 -3.05 2.48 22.62
N LYS A 135 -2.19 1.48 22.87
CA LYS A 135 -2.32 0.57 24.04
C LYS A 135 -1.75 1.14 25.35
N ARG A 136 -1.10 2.31 25.31
CA ARG A 136 -0.45 2.96 26.47
C ARG A 136 -1.22 4.20 26.97
N ARG A 137 -2.43 4.43 26.47
CA ARG A 137 -3.37 5.45 26.95
C ARG A 137 -4.60 4.75 27.48
#